data_AF-A0A1F4DXU3-F1
#
_entry.id   AF-A0A1F4DXU3-F1
#
_cell.length_a   1.000
_cell.length_b   1.000
_cell.length_c   1.000
_cell.angle_alpha   90.00
_cell.angle_beta   90.00
_cell.angle_gamma   90.00
#
_symmetry.space_group_name_H-M   'P 1'
#
loop_
_entity.id
_entity.type
_entity.pdbx_description
1 polymer ?
#
loop_
_entity_poly.entity_id
_entity_poly.type
_entity_poly.pdbx_seq_one_letter_code
_entity_poly.pdbx_strand_id
1 'polypeptide(L)'
;MKEDALREQIATIGKSLYDRGLAHGSAGNISVRLADGWLMTPTNSCLGRFDPARISRFDTHGRDTLAVEVCSEYHCLYCDSG
;
A
#
# COMPACT_ATOMS: atom_id res chain seq x y z
N MET A 1 18.79 -1.75 2.59
CA MET A 1 17.59 -2.11 3.36
C MET A 1 16.90 -3.25 2.63
N LYS A 2 16.42 -4.30 3.31
CA LYS A 2 15.71 -5.41 2.64
C LYS A 2 14.30 -4.98 2.27
N GLU A 3 13.77 -5.52 1.18
CA GLU A 3 12.42 -5.20 0.69
C GLU A 3 11.34 -5.44 1.77
N ASP A 4 11.43 -6.54 2.50
CA ASP A 4 10.49 -6.86 3.59
C ASP A 4 10.45 -5.78 4.67
N ALA A 5 11.61 -5.22 5.03
CA ALA A 5 11.68 -4.13 6.01
C ALA A 5 11.04 -2.84 5.49
N LEU A 6 11.11 -2.57 4.19
CA LEU A 6 10.44 -1.43 3.57
C LEU A 6 8.92 -1.65 3.54
N ARG A 7 8.47 -2.89 3.28
CA ARG A 7 7.06 -3.27 3.32
C ARG A 7 6.46 -3.06 4.72
N GLU A 8 7.18 -3.50 5.75
CA GLU A 8 6.78 -3.28 7.16
C GLU A 8 6.74 -1.79 7.53
N GLN A 9 7.70 -1.00 7.05
CA GLN A 9 7.70 0.45 7.26
C GLN A 9 6.50 1.13 6.60
N ILE A 10 6.16 0.76 5.36
CA ILE A 10 5.00 1.29 4.65
C ILE A 10 3.71 0.96 5.42
N ALA A 11 3.56 -0.25 5.94
CA ALA A 11 2.41 -0.64 6.77
C ALA A 11 2.34 0.15 8.10
N THR A 12 3.48 0.35 8.75
CA THR A 12 3.56 1.12 10.01
C THR A 12 3.20 2.60 9.79
N ILE A 13 3.69 3.20 8.70
CA ILE A 13 3.39 4.58 8.33
C ILE A 13 1.92 4.71 7.94
N GLY A 14 1.39 3.78 7.14
CA GLY A 14 -0.02 3.74 6.77
C GLY A 14 -0.93 3.72 7.99
N LYS A 15 -0.61 2.86 8.96
CA LYS A 15 -1.34 2.79 10.23
C LYS A 15 -1.27 4.10 11.01
N SER A 16 -0.08 4.71 11.13
CA SER A 16 0.10 5.99 11.81
C SER A 16 -0.70 7.13 11.17
N LEU A 17 -0.77 7.17 9.83
CA LEU A 17 -1.58 8.15 9.09
C LEU A 17 -3.07 7.94 9.30
N TYR A 18 -3.52 6.68 9.31
CA TYR A 18 -4.92 6.32 9.59
C TYR A 18 -5.32 6.65 11.03
N ASP A 19 -4.51 6.26 12.02
CA ASP A 19 -4.76 6.50 13.45
C ASP A 19 -4.84 8.01 13.78
N ARG A 20 -4.20 8.85 12.95
CA ARG A 20 -4.24 10.32 13.04
C ARG A 20 -5.39 10.96 12.27
N GLY A 21 -6.23 10.17 11.60
CA GLY A 21 -7.34 10.66 10.77
C GLY A 21 -6.91 11.35 9.47
N LEU A 22 -5.64 11.19 9.06
CA LEU A 22 -5.09 11.82 7.85
C LEU A 22 -5.34 10.99 6.59
N ALA A 23 -5.80 9.75 6.75
CA ALA A 23 -6.21 8.84 5.69
C ALA A 23 -7.57 8.22 6.06
N HIS A 24 -8.65 8.86 5.62
CA HIS A 24 -10.02 8.39 5.86
C HIS A 24 -10.58 7.66 4.63
N GLY A 25 -11.07 6.44 4.82
CA GLY A 25 -11.60 5.59 3.75
C GLY A 25 -10.52 4.98 2.87
N SER A 26 -10.68 5.10 1.55
CA SER A 26 -9.72 4.65 0.52
C SER A 26 -8.66 5.69 0.15
N ALA A 27 -8.68 6.87 0.80
CA ALA A 27 -7.81 7.98 0.44
C ALA A 27 -6.39 7.76 0.96
N GLY A 28 -5.42 7.79 0.04
CA GLY A 28 -3.99 7.80 0.33
C GLY A 28 -3.25 6.58 -0.20
N ASN A 29 -2.10 6.83 -0.83
CA ASN A 29 -1.19 5.81 -1.33
C ASN A 29 0.20 6.11 -0.76
N ILE A 30 0.93 5.06 -0.39
CA ILE A 30 2.34 5.19 0.00
C ILE A 30 3.17 4.44 -1.04
N SER A 31 4.16 5.13 -1.61
CA SER A 31 5.12 4.51 -2.52
C SER A 31 6.54 4.76 -2.05
N VAL A 32 7.40 3.76 -2.29
CA VAL A 32 8.83 3.82 -1.96
C VAL A 32 9.63 3.39 -3.18
N ARG A 33 10.61 4.21 -3.56
CA ARG A 33 11.51 3.90 -4.67
C ARG A 33 12.55 2.86 -4.24
N LEU A 34 12.72 1.83 -5.06
CA LEU A 34 13.79 0.83 -4.95
C LEU A 34 14.88 1.13 -6.00
N ALA A 35 15.99 0.40 -5.92
CA ALA A 35 17.07 0.51 -6.91
C ALA A 35 16.63 0.01 -8.31
N ASP A 36 15.68 -0.93 -8.33
CA ASP A 36 15.22 -1.69 -9.50
C ASP A 36 13.71 -1.54 -9.73
N GLY A 37 13.07 -0.53 -9.14
CA GLY A 37 11.62 -0.36 -9.24
C GLY A 37 11.01 0.51 -8.15
N TRP A 38 9.78 0.22 -7.77
CA TRP A 38 9.13 0.84 -6.61
C TRP A 38 8.12 -0.11 -5.96
N LEU A 39 7.91 0.10 -4.67
CA LEU A 39 6.82 -0.48 -3.89
C LEU A 39 5.68 0.52 -3.83
N MET A 40 4.45 0.03 -3.87
CA MET A 40 3.26 0.86 -3.74
C MET A 40 2.16 0.12 -2.98
N THR A 41 1.50 0.80 -2.06
CA THR A 41 0.30 0.27 -1.41
C THR A 41 -0.78 -0.04 -2.45
N PRO A 42 -1.45 -1.21 -2.36
CA PRO A 42 -2.56 -1.52 -3.26
C PRO A 42 -3.68 -0.48 -3.11
N THR A 43 -4.24 -0.04 -4.23
CA THR A 43 -5.36 0.91 -4.26
C THR A 43 -6.55 0.37 -3.46
N ASN A 44 -7.35 1.26 -2.85
CA ASN A 44 -8.52 0.89 -2.02
C ASN A 44 -8.24 0.10 -0.75
N SER A 45 -6.99 0.04 -0.31
CA SER A 45 -6.69 -0.50 1.00
C SER A 45 -6.78 0.61 2.04
N CYS A 46 -7.54 0.35 3.09
CA CYS A 46 -7.49 1.17 4.28
C CYS A 46 -6.04 1.15 4.80
N LEU A 47 -5.35 2.29 4.76
CA LEU A 47 -3.96 2.39 5.22
C LEU A 47 -3.80 1.93 6.68
N GLY A 48 -4.89 1.93 7.46
CA GLY A 48 -4.94 1.46 8.84
C GLY A 48 -4.71 -0.04 9.03
N ARG A 49 -5.08 -0.87 8.05
CA ARG A 49 -5.03 -2.35 8.16
C ARG A 49 -4.80 -3.00 6.78
N PHE A 50 -3.54 -3.14 6.38
CA PHE A 50 -3.18 -4.00 5.25
C PHE A 50 -1.92 -4.81 5.54
N ASP A 51 -1.82 -5.97 4.89
CA ASP A 51 -0.71 -6.92 5.02
C ASP A 51 0.52 -6.43 4.22
N PRO A 52 1.71 -6.26 4.83
CA PRO A 52 2.95 -5.91 4.14
C PRO A 52 3.27 -6.81 2.92
N ALA A 53 2.88 -8.08 2.96
CA ALA A 53 3.08 -9.03 1.87
C ALA A 53 2.25 -8.68 0.62
N ARG A 54 1.17 -7.90 0.78
CA ARG A 54 0.26 -7.48 -0.30
C ARG A 54 0.62 -6.15 -0.96
N ILE A 55 1.74 -5.53 -0.58
CA ILE A 55 2.26 -4.32 -1.26
C ILE A 55 2.66 -4.67 -2.69
N SER A 56 2.17 -3.95 -3.69
CA SER A 56 2.58 -4.13 -5.09
C SER A 56 4.05 -3.77 -5.27
N ARG A 57 4.76 -4.55 -6.10
CA ARG A 57 6.12 -4.21 -6.55
C ARG A 57 6.10 -4.02 -8.05
N PHE A 58 6.57 -2.87 -8.49
CA PHE A 58 6.74 -2.56 -9.90
C PHE A 58 8.21 -2.62 -10.26
N ASP A 59 8.50 -3.13 -11.46
CA ASP A 59 9.84 -3.04 -12.05
C ASP A 59 10.11 -1.65 -12.63
N THR A 60 11.33 -1.40 -13.11
CA THR A 60 11.72 -0.15 -13.77
C THR A 60 10.90 0.20 -15.02
N HIS A 61 10.17 -0.76 -15.58
CA HIS A 61 9.30 -0.58 -16.74
C HIS A 61 7.83 -0.35 -16.34
N GLY A 62 7.54 -0.28 -15.05
CA GLY A 62 6.18 -0.07 -14.53
C GLY A 62 5.29 -1.31 -14.60
N ARG A 63 5.87 -2.51 -14.74
CA ARG A 63 5.10 -3.76 -14.69
C ARG A 63 4.96 -4.22 -13.24
N ASP A 64 3.74 -4.48 -12.81
CA ASP A 64 3.48 -5.10 -11.51
C ASP A 64 3.98 -6.56 -11.55
N THR A 65 4.79 -6.91 -10.55
CA THR A 65 5.40 -8.23 -10.38
C THR A 65 4.69 -9.09 -9.35
N LEU A 66 3.70 -8.54 -8.64
CA LEU A 66 2.98 -9.22 -7.56
C LEU A 66 1.51 -9.52 -7.87
N ALA A 67 0.99 -9.07 -9.02
CA ALA A 67 -0.37 -9.39 -9.51
C ALA A 67 -1.47 -9.24 -8.45
N VAL A 68 -1.28 -8.36 -7.47
CA VAL A 68 -2.36 -7.93 -6.58
C VAL A 68 -3.24 -6.99 -7.39
N GLU A 69 -4.56 -7.15 -7.31
CA GLU A 69 -5.47 -6.27 -8.04
C GLU A 69 -5.19 -4.80 -7.68
N VAL A 70 -4.57 -4.08 -8.61
CA VAL A 70 -4.47 -2.63 -8.60
C VAL A 70 -5.81 -2.11 -9.12
N CYS A 71 -6.84 -2.17 -8.28
CA CYS A 71 -8.21 -1.87 -8.68
C CYS A 71 -8.50 -0.36 -8.66
N SER A 72 -9.31 0.13 -9.62
CA SER A 72 -9.65 1.55 -9.75
C SER A 72 -10.44 2.11 -8.55
N GLU A 73 -10.39 3.43 -8.39
CA GLU A 73 -10.47 4.21 -7.13
C GLU A 73 -11.73 4.10 -6.22
N TYR A 74 -12.68 3.18 -6.41
CA TYR A 74 -14.06 3.41 -5.96
C TYR A 74 -14.70 2.49 -4.90
N HIS A 75 -14.06 1.43 -4.38
CA HIS A 75 -14.63 0.61 -3.29
C HIS A 75 -13.61 0.03 -2.27
N CYS A 76 -13.65 0.54 -1.03
CA CYS A 76 -12.70 0.15 0.03
C CYS A 76 -13.15 -1.13 0.77
N LEU A 77 -12.74 -2.30 0.27
CA LEU A 77 -13.13 -3.61 0.81
C LEU A 77 -12.77 -3.84 2.31
N TYR A 78 -11.86 -3.04 2.88
CA TYR A 78 -11.31 -3.26 4.22
C TYR A 78 -11.76 -2.27 5.30
N CYS A 79 -12.48 -1.19 4.97
CA CYS A 79 -12.81 -0.15 5.95
C CYS A 79 -14.24 -0.27 6.52
N ASP A 80 -15.13 -1.02 5.86
CA ASP A 80 -16.55 -1.16 6.25
C ASP A 80 -16.83 -2.34 7.20
N SER A 81 -15.79 -3.03 7.69
CA SER A 81 -15.93 -4.05 8.74
C SER A 81 -15.75 -3.42 10.13
N GLY A 82 -16.65 -2.50 10.46
CA GLY A 82 -16.90 -2.01 11.83
C GLY A 82 -17.99 -2.81 12.51
#